data_AF-A0A6J1W5C6-F1
#
_entry.id   AF-A0A6J1W5C6-F1
#
_cell.length_a   1.000
_cell.length_b   1.000
_cell.length_c   1.000
_cell.angle_alpha   90.00
_cell.angle_beta   90.00
_cell.angle_gamma   90.00
#
_symmetry.space_group_name_H-M   'P 1'
#
loop_
_entity.id
_entity.type
_entity.pdbx_description
1 polymer ?
#
loop_
_entity_poly.entity_id
_entity_poly.type
_entity_poly.pdbx_seq_one_letter_code
_entity_poly.pdbx_strand_id
1 'polypeptide(L)'
;MAAPSGDPFAFCLEAPPGQARRALELRLTGSAKGKGLFAIQNIRKGDTIFVEKPVVSAQFLWNALYKYRACDHCLRALETAEENAQRLLGKFQLLPHPEKCSIRKELHQCCPSCQVAYCSPECRQAAWNQYHQVLCLGPSKQDPGHPLNKLQEAWR
;
A
#
# COMPACT_ATOMS: atom_id res chain seq x y z
N MET A 1 9.36 21.57 4.85
CA MET A 1 7.92 21.24 4.76
C MET A 1 7.77 19.80 5.24
N ALA A 2 7.52 19.60 6.53
CA ALA A 2 7.33 18.26 7.09
C ALA A 2 5.98 17.71 6.59
N ALA A 3 5.95 16.48 6.10
CA ALA A 3 4.69 15.80 5.81
C ALA A 3 3.84 15.79 7.10
N PRO A 4 2.51 16.00 7.03
CA PRO A 4 1.66 15.93 8.20
C PRO A 4 1.86 14.57 8.86
N SER A 5 1.99 14.56 10.19
CA SER A 5 2.06 13.36 11.03
C SER A 5 0.70 12.64 11.12
N GLY A 6 -0.03 12.59 10.02
CA GLY A 6 -1.31 11.91 9.86
C GLY A 6 -1.16 10.66 9.02
N ASP A 7 -2.07 9.73 9.24
CA ASP A 7 -2.31 8.54 8.41
C ASP A 7 -2.29 8.94 6.91
N PRO A 8 -1.32 8.50 6.07
CA PRO A 8 -1.29 8.89 4.65
C PRO A 8 -2.54 8.44 3.86
N PHE A 9 -3.39 7.60 4.44
CA PHE A 9 -4.69 7.21 3.91
C PHE A 9 -5.86 7.91 4.62
N ALA A 10 -5.64 8.81 5.59
CA ALA A 10 -6.69 9.63 6.19
C ALA A 10 -7.42 10.42 5.10
N PHE A 11 -6.71 10.91 4.09
CA PHE A 11 -7.32 11.56 2.93
C PHE A 11 -8.29 10.66 2.15
N CYS A 12 -8.08 9.34 2.15
CA CYS A 12 -9.02 8.37 1.56
C CYS A 12 -10.19 7.99 2.49
N LEU A 13 -10.07 8.28 3.79
CA LEU A 13 -11.10 8.03 4.80
C LEU A 13 -11.98 9.27 5.03
N GLU A 14 -11.42 10.47 4.90
CA GLU A 14 -12.09 11.75 5.18
C GLU A 14 -12.74 12.39 3.96
N ALA A 15 -12.29 12.08 2.73
CA ALA A 15 -12.99 12.54 1.54
C ALA A 15 -14.28 11.71 1.37
N PRO A 16 -15.49 12.32 1.41
CA PRO A 16 -16.71 11.60 1.11
C PRO A 16 -16.55 10.94 -0.27
N PRO A 17 -16.83 9.64 -0.42
CA PRO A 17 -16.80 8.99 -1.72
C PRO A 17 -17.61 9.80 -2.72
N GLY A 18 -16.93 10.37 -3.73
CA GLY A 18 -17.59 11.11 -4.81
C GLY A 18 -17.49 12.63 -4.79
N GLN A 19 -17.04 13.30 -3.71
CA GLN A 19 -17.01 14.78 -3.72
C GLN A 19 -15.96 15.34 -4.69
N ALA A 20 -14.79 14.70 -4.80
CA ALA A 20 -13.75 15.09 -5.76
C ALA A 20 -14.07 14.66 -7.21
N ARG A 21 -14.84 13.57 -7.40
CA ARG A 21 -15.35 13.16 -8.72
C ARG A 21 -16.36 14.14 -9.32
N ARG A 22 -16.99 15.01 -8.51
CA ARG A 22 -17.96 16.00 -9.00
C ARG A 22 -17.37 17.05 -9.93
N ALA A 23 -16.06 17.28 -9.88
CA ALA A 23 -15.40 18.27 -10.72
C ALA A 23 -14.99 17.73 -12.09
N LEU A 24 -15.22 16.44 -12.36
CA LEU A 24 -14.68 15.74 -13.52
C LEU A 24 -15.77 14.98 -14.28
N GLU A 25 -15.59 14.84 -15.58
CA GLU A 25 -16.36 13.92 -16.40
C GLU A 25 -15.48 13.13 -17.36
N LEU A 26 -15.95 11.95 -17.74
CA LEU A 26 -15.33 11.11 -18.76
C LEU A 26 -15.82 11.55 -20.14
N ARG A 27 -14.91 11.91 -21.04
CA ARG A 27 -15.20 12.21 -22.44
C ARG A 27 -14.41 11.31 -23.38
N LEU A 28 -14.97 11.06 -24.57
CA LEU A 28 -14.22 10.48 -25.68
C LEU A 28 -13.43 11.59 -26.38
N THR A 29 -12.15 11.35 -26.64
CA THR A 29 -11.19 12.36 -27.13
C THR A 29 -10.66 12.06 -28.53
N GLY A 30 -11.33 11.14 -29.24
CA GLY A 30 -10.94 10.66 -30.57
C GLY A 30 -10.17 9.34 -30.54
N SER A 31 -9.89 8.79 -31.72
CA SER A 31 -9.31 7.44 -31.90
C SER A 31 -7.88 7.30 -31.36
N ALA A 32 -7.09 8.38 -31.35
CA ALA A 32 -5.70 8.32 -30.91
C ALA A 32 -5.53 8.26 -29.38
N LYS A 33 -6.45 8.86 -28.61
CA LYS A 33 -6.35 9.00 -27.15
C LYS A 33 -7.45 8.27 -26.37
N GLY A 34 -8.54 7.88 -27.03
CA GLY A 34 -9.63 7.14 -26.38
C GLY A 34 -10.38 7.98 -25.34
N LYS A 35 -10.54 7.45 -24.13
CA LYS A 35 -11.26 8.12 -23.03
C LYS A 35 -10.32 9.03 -22.24
N GLY A 36 -10.81 10.21 -21.87
CA GLY A 36 -10.10 11.17 -21.01
C GLY A 36 -10.99 11.70 -19.90
N LEU A 37 -10.37 12.17 -18.81
CA LEU A 37 -11.02 12.91 -17.73
C LEU A 37 -10.90 14.41 -18.00
N PHE A 38 -12.02 15.13 -17.92
CA PHE A 38 -12.12 16.55 -18.17
C PHE A 38 -12.70 17.27 -16.96
N ALA A 39 -12.13 18.41 -16.60
CA ALA A 39 -12.71 19.27 -15.58
C ALA A 39 -14.02 19.91 -16.09
N ILE A 40 -15.07 19.86 -15.28
CA ILE A 40 -16.35 20.56 -15.53
C ILE A 40 -16.50 21.83 -14.70
N GLN A 41 -15.51 22.14 -13.86
CA GLN A 41 -15.41 23.35 -13.06
C GLN A 41 -13.95 23.78 -12.92
N ASN A 42 -13.72 25.03 -12.51
CA ASN A 42 -12.36 25.54 -12.27
C ASN A 42 -11.70 24.82 -11.09
N ILE A 43 -10.48 24.31 -11.30
CA ILE A 43 -9.64 23.68 -10.29
C ILE A 43 -8.49 24.63 -9.97
N ARG A 44 -8.31 24.98 -8.70
CA ARG A 44 -7.26 25.89 -8.23
C ARG A 44 -6.01 25.12 -7.80
N LYS A 45 -4.89 25.82 -7.76
CA LYS A 45 -3.65 25.26 -7.21
C LYS A 45 -3.86 24.84 -5.75
N GLY A 46 -3.59 23.58 -5.45
CA GLY A 46 -3.79 22.99 -4.12
C GLY A 46 -5.07 22.17 -4.00
N ASP A 47 -5.98 22.24 -4.97
CA ASP A 47 -7.20 21.43 -4.96
C ASP A 47 -6.87 19.96 -5.24
N THR A 48 -7.52 19.07 -4.49
CA THR A 48 -7.47 17.63 -4.76
C THR A 48 -8.44 17.30 -5.89
N ILE A 49 -7.90 16.82 -7.02
CA ILE A 49 -8.68 16.52 -8.22
C ILE A 49 -9.55 15.27 -8.01
N PHE A 50 -8.96 14.15 -7.56
CA PHE A 50 -9.70 13.00 -7.03
C PHE A 50 -8.82 12.15 -6.10
N VAL A 51 -9.48 11.32 -5.31
CA VAL A 51 -8.86 10.32 -4.44
C VAL A 51 -9.51 8.98 -4.78
N GLU A 52 -8.70 7.93 -4.87
CA GLU A 52 -9.16 6.58 -5.15
C GLU A 52 -8.37 5.55 -4.34
N LYS A 53 -9.05 4.47 -3.96
CA LYS A 53 -8.41 3.32 -3.34
C LYS A 53 -7.89 2.38 -4.44
N PRO A 54 -6.65 1.87 -4.35
CA PRO A 54 -6.14 0.90 -5.31
C PRO A 54 -7.07 -0.30 -5.42
N VAL A 55 -7.24 -0.83 -6.63
CA VAL A 55 -8.02 -2.07 -6.85
C VAL A 55 -7.32 -3.25 -6.18
N VAL A 56 -5.99 -3.31 -6.31
CA VAL A 56 -5.10 -4.27 -5.66
C VAL A 56 -3.87 -3.53 -5.17
N SER A 57 -3.41 -3.86 -3.97
CA SER A 57 -2.09 -3.49 -3.46
C SER A 57 -1.25 -4.73 -3.32
N ALA A 58 0.00 -4.68 -3.76
CA ALA A 58 0.97 -5.76 -3.56
C ALA A 58 2.37 -5.18 -3.35
N GLN A 59 3.10 -5.72 -2.37
CA GLN A 59 4.50 -5.36 -2.19
C GLN A 59 5.33 -5.89 -3.37
N PHE A 60 6.27 -5.08 -3.86
CA PHE A 60 7.23 -5.54 -4.86
C PHE A 60 8.06 -6.71 -4.29
N LEU A 61 8.13 -7.83 -5.03
CA LEU A 61 8.72 -9.09 -4.55
C LEU A 61 10.17 -8.94 -4.05
N TRP A 62 10.96 -8.08 -4.71
CA TRP A 62 12.33 -7.80 -4.29
C TRP A 62 12.44 -7.12 -2.93
N ASN A 63 11.49 -6.23 -2.60
CA ASN A 63 11.47 -5.62 -1.27
C ASN A 63 11.23 -6.69 -0.20
N ALA A 64 10.34 -7.66 -0.47
CA ALA A 64 10.10 -8.79 0.43
C ALA A 64 11.34 -9.72 0.52
N LEU A 65 12.04 -9.94 -0.59
CA LEU A 65 13.29 -10.71 -0.62
C LEU A 65 14.37 -10.06 0.26
N TYR A 66 14.53 -8.73 0.18
CA TYR A 66 15.39 -7.91 1.06
C TYR A 66 14.79 -7.67 2.46
N LYS A 67 13.76 -8.44 2.83
CA LYS A 67 13.15 -8.49 4.15
C LYS A 67 12.49 -7.17 4.61
N TYR A 68 12.20 -6.26 3.69
CA TYR A 68 11.35 -5.11 4.01
C TYR A 68 9.94 -5.62 4.36
N ARG A 69 9.43 -5.22 5.53
CA ARG A 69 8.12 -5.65 6.00
C ARG A 69 7.09 -4.56 5.73
N ALA A 70 6.10 -4.85 4.90
CA ALA A 70 5.02 -3.93 4.59
C ALA A 70 3.65 -4.61 4.76
N CYS A 71 2.64 -3.82 5.09
CA CYS A 71 1.24 -4.25 5.13
C CYS A 71 0.77 -4.60 3.70
N ASP A 72 0.23 -5.79 3.49
CA ASP A 72 -0.25 -6.26 2.18
C ASP A 72 -1.56 -5.58 1.72
N HIS A 73 -2.03 -4.58 2.49
CA HIS A 73 -3.17 -3.72 2.12
C HIS A 73 -2.78 -2.27 1.86
N CYS A 74 -2.28 -1.61 2.90
CA CYS A 74 -1.98 -0.18 2.86
C CYS A 74 -0.50 0.10 2.52
N LEU A 75 0.33 -0.92 2.31
CA LEU A 75 1.75 -0.82 1.98
C LEU A 75 2.62 -0.06 2.99
N ARG A 76 2.08 0.25 4.19
CA ARG A 76 2.86 0.83 5.28
C ARG A 76 3.91 -0.12 5.81
N ALA A 77 5.02 0.44 6.28
CA ALA A 77 6.02 -0.30 7.03
C ALA A 77 5.38 -1.04 8.22
N LEU A 78 5.88 -2.25 8.49
CA LEU A 78 5.55 -3.06 9.67
C LEU A 78 6.76 -3.21 10.61
N GLU A 79 7.79 -2.39 10.39
CA GLU A 79 8.98 -2.27 11.21
C GLU A 79 9.15 -0.81 11.61
N THR A 80 9.73 -0.55 12.78
CA THR A 80 10.04 0.83 13.20
C THR A 80 11.11 1.44 12.30
N ALA A 81 11.27 2.76 12.37
CA ALA A 81 12.34 3.42 11.66
C ALA A 81 13.72 2.92 12.11
N GLU A 82 13.93 2.63 13.41
CA GLU A 82 15.18 2.03 13.89
C GLU A 82 15.39 0.62 13.35
N GLU A 83 14.34 -0.22 13.31
CA GLU A 83 14.45 -1.58 12.76
C GLU A 83 14.79 -1.56 11.27
N ASN A 84 14.17 -0.65 10.51
CA ASN A 84 14.49 -0.41 9.12
C ASN A 84 15.96 0.00 8.95
N ALA A 85 16.42 0.98 9.73
CA ALA A 85 17.81 1.44 9.72
C ALA A 85 18.76 0.31 10.11
N GLN A 86 18.45 -0.47 11.14
CA GLN A 86 19.25 -1.60 11.58
C GLN A 86 19.34 -2.68 10.50
N ARG A 87 18.24 -3.00 9.82
CA ARG A 87 18.20 -3.97 8.72
C ARG A 87 19.07 -3.51 7.54
N LEU A 88 19.05 -2.22 7.23
CA LEU A 88 19.82 -1.66 6.11
C LEU A 88 21.32 -1.46 6.45
N LEU A 89 21.64 -1.07 7.68
CA LEU A 89 23.01 -0.77 8.12
C LEU A 89 23.74 -1.99 8.69
N GLY A 90 23.02 -3.06 9.02
CA GLY A 90 23.58 -4.23 9.71
C GLY A 90 23.98 -3.97 11.17
N LYS A 91 23.66 -2.81 11.73
CA LYS A 91 23.97 -2.42 13.12
C LYS A 91 22.86 -1.57 13.71
N PHE A 92 22.65 -1.68 15.02
CA PHE A 92 21.69 -0.84 15.72
C PHE A 92 22.16 0.62 15.72
N GLN A 93 21.22 1.53 15.48
CA GLN A 93 21.43 2.97 15.54
C GLN A 93 20.15 3.61 16.09
N LEU A 94 20.27 4.35 17.18
CA LEU A 94 19.17 5.18 17.68
C LEU A 94 18.95 6.34 16.69
N LEU A 95 17.70 6.51 16.26
CA LEU A 95 17.32 7.62 15.37
C LEU A 95 16.95 8.87 16.18
N PRO A 96 17.02 10.07 15.58
CA PRO A 96 16.79 11.33 16.32
C PRO A 96 15.36 11.53 16.85
N HIS A 97 14.37 10.82 16.31
CA HIS A 97 12.95 11.03 16.60
C HIS A 97 12.16 9.71 16.79
N PRO A 98 12.53 8.86 17.77
CA PRO A 98 11.85 7.59 18.02
C PRO A 98 10.37 7.78 18.38
N GLU A 99 10.02 8.92 19.00
CA GLU A 99 8.67 9.28 19.42
C GLU A 99 7.69 9.47 18.25
N LYS A 100 8.20 9.66 17.03
CA LYS A 100 7.37 9.80 15.83
C LYS A 100 6.97 8.45 15.22
N CYS A 101 7.51 7.34 15.74
CA CYS A 101 7.14 6.01 15.28
C CYS A 101 5.71 5.66 15.72
N SER A 102 4.85 5.36 14.76
CA SER A 102 3.44 4.99 15.00
C SER A 102 3.13 3.50 14.79
N ILE A 103 4.17 2.66 14.66
CA ILE A 103 4.03 1.23 14.43
C ILE A 103 3.50 0.53 15.68
N ARG A 104 2.36 -0.14 15.55
CA ARG A 104 1.68 -0.91 16.60
C ARG A 104 1.76 -2.40 16.30
N LYS A 105 2.88 -3.03 16.67
CA LYS A 105 3.17 -4.43 16.34
C LYS A 105 2.19 -5.41 16.95
N GLU A 106 1.64 -5.06 18.11
CA GLU A 106 0.61 -5.80 18.82
C GLU A 106 -0.68 -5.98 18.01
N LEU A 107 -0.92 -5.12 17.02
CA LEU A 107 -2.08 -5.22 16.13
C LEU A 107 -1.78 -5.97 14.84
N HIS A 108 -0.52 -6.29 14.56
CA HIS A 108 -0.15 -6.94 13.32
C HIS A 108 -0.82 -8.32 13.22
N GLN A 109 -1.32 -8.62 12.03
CA GLN A 109 -2.00 -9.88 11.72
C GLN A 109 -1.37 -10.50 10.48
N CYS A 110 -1.42 -11.82 10.40
CA CYS A 110 -1.02 -12.53 9.19
C CYS A 110 -2.23 -13.19 8.54
N CYS A 111 -2.16 -13.40 7.22
CA CYS A 111 -3.03 -14.37 6.56
C CYS A 111 -2.70 -15.77 7.10
N PRO A 112 -3.68 -16.56 7.61
CA PRO A 112 -3.41 -17.89 8.14
C PRO A 112 -2.95 -18.88 7.06
N SER A 113 -3.23 -18.59 5.78
CA SER A 113 -2.90 -19.45 4.65
C SER A 113 -1.52 -19.13 4.06
N CYS A 114 -1.33 -17.92 3.51
CA CYS A 114 -0.09 -17.54 2.82
C CYS A 114 0.92 -16.75 3.67
N GLN A 115 0.58 -16.38 4.90
CA GLN A 115 1.45 -15.72 5.88
C GLN A 115 1.92 -14.30 5.53
N VAL A 116 1.34 -13.63 4.52
CA VAL A 116 1.54 -12.18 4.33
C VAL A 116 1.00 -11.40 5.53
N ALA A 117 1.59 -10.26 5.82
CA ALA A 117 1.34 -9.49 7.04
C ALA A 117 0.51 -8.22 6.78
N TYR A 118 -0.26 -7.83 7.78
CA TYR A 118 -1.13 -6.66 7.80
C TYR A 118 -0.88 -5.86 9.07
N CYS A 119 -1.00 -4.53 9.00
CA CYS A 119 -0.80 -3.68 10.18
C CYS A 119 -1.94 -3.76 11.20
N SER A 120 -3.10 -4.28 10.82
CA SER A 120 -4.27 -4.41 11.69
C SER A 120 -5.28 -5.45 11.19
N PRO A 121 -6.23 -5.92 12.03
CA PRO A 121 -7.33 -6.77 11.61
C PRO A 121 -8.19 -6.15 10.49
N GLU A 122 -8.39 -4.83 10.52
CA GLU A 122 -9.18 -4.09 9.54
C GLU A 122 -8.50 -4.12 8.16
N CYS A 123 -7.19 -3.90 8.10
CA CYS A 123 -6.44 -4.02 6.85
C CYS A 123 -6.49 -5.44 6.27
N ARG A 124 -6.39 -6.47 7.13
CA ARG A 124 -6.53 -7.86 6.70
C ARG A 124 -7.91 -8.13 6.11
N GLN A 125 -8.97 -7.70 6.80
CA GLN A 125 -10.34 -7.91 6.36
C GLN A 125 -10.67 -7.13 5.07
N ALA A 126 -10.20 -5.89 4.97
CA ALA A 126 -10.39 -5.06 3.77
C ALA A 126 -9.70 -5.69 2.55
N ALA A 127 -8.43 -6.12 2.69
CA ALA A 127 -7.74 -6.84 1.63
C ALA A 127 -8.45 -8.14 1.25
N TRP A 128 -8.87 -8.93 2.24
CA TRP A 128 -9.62 -10.18 2.02
C TRP A 128 -10.86 -9.96 1.15
N ASN A 129 -11.70 -9.01 1.55
CA ASN A 129 -12.95 -8.71 0.88
C ASN A 129 -12.71 -8.16 -0.54
N GLN A 130 -11.64 -7.40 -0.75
CA GLN A 130 -11.42 -6.68 -2.00
C GLN A 130 -10.67 -7.51 -3.05
N TYR A 131 -9.60 -8.22 -2.69
CA TYR A 131 -8.76 -8.92 -3.68
C TYR A 131 -8.00 -10.14 -3.13
N HIS A 132 -7.61 -10.15 -1.86
CA HIS A 132 -6.68 -11.15 -1.33
C HIS A 132 -7.26 -12.57 -1.38
N GLN A 133 -8.57 -12.75 -1.16
CA GLN A 133 -9.21 -14.06 -1.25
C GLN A 133 -9.03 -14.73 -2.63
N VAL A 134 -8.93 -13.94 -3.71
CA VAL A 134 -8.71 -14.43 -5.08
C VAL A 134 -7.23 -14.66 -5.36
N LEU A 135 -6.36 -13.84 -4.77
CA LEU A 135 -4.90 -13.86 -5.01
C LEU A 135 -4.14 -14.81 -4.08
N CYS A 136 -4.75 -15.29 -3.01
CA CYS A 136 -4.10 -16.14 -2.02
C CYS A 136 -3.88 -17.56 -2.57
N LEU A 137 -2.62 -17.87 -2.87
CA LEU A 137 -2.19 -19.18 -3.37
C LEU A 137 -1.76 -20.16 -2.27
N GLY A 138 -1.96 -19.79 -1.01
CA GLY A 138 -1.50 -20.58 0.13
C GLY A 138 -0.03 -20.37 0.48
N PRO A 139 0.57 -21.29 1.26
CA PRO A 139 1.94 -21.14 1.76
C PRO A 139 2.97 -21.07 0.62
N SER A 140 3.72 -19.96 0.55
CA SER A 140 4.74 -19.76 -0.49
C SER A 140 6.19 -19.93 -0.02
N LYS A 141 6.48 -19.74 1.28
CA LYS A 141 7.87 -19.64 1.79
C LYS A 141 8.73 -20.89 1.62
N GLN A 142 8.11 -22.06 1.58
CA GLN A 142 8.81 -23.36 1.59
C GLN A 142 8.54 -24.17 0.32
N ASP A 143 7.93 -23.57 -0.70
CA ASP A 143 7.58 -24.23 -1.95
C ASP A 143 8.29 -23.55 -3.14
N PRO A 144 9.44 -24.07 -3.61
CA PRO A 144 10.11 -23.57 -4.80
C PRO A 144 9.24 -23.64 -6.07
N GLY A 145 8.23 -24.51 -6.11
CA GLY A 145 7.26 -24.64 -7.20
C GLY A 145 6.20 -23.53 -7.21
N HIS A 146 6.06 -22.78 -6.11
CA HIS A 146 5.05 -21.75 -5.94
C HIS A 146 5.19 -20.66 -7.03
N PRO A 147 4.10 -20.26 -7.71
CA PRO A 147 4.15 -19.29 -8.81
C PRO A 147 4.86 -17.98 -8.46
N LEU A 148 4.65 -17.44 -7.24
CA LEU A 148 5.33 -16.23 -6.79
C LEU A 148 6.86 -16.39 -6.68
N ASN A 149 7.36 -17.57 -6.31
CA ASN A 149 8.80 -17.80 -6.20
C ASN A 149 9.45 -17.89 -7.59
N LYS A 150 8.76 -18.51 -8.56
CA LYS A 150 9.18 -18.50 -9.97
C LYS A 150 9.24 -17.09 -10.54
N LEU A 151 8.24 -16.26 -10.23
CA LEU A 151 8.23 -14.85 -10.65
C LEU A 151 9.35 -14.04 -10.00
N GLN A 152 9.67 -14.29 -8.73
CA GLN A 152 10.77 -13.61 -8.05
C GLN A 152 12.11 -13.84 -8.74
N GLU A 153 12.41 -15.07 -9.18
CA GLU A 153 13.62 -15.38 -9.96
C GLU A 153 13.56 -14.77 -11.37
N ALA A 154 12.42 -14.85 -12.06
CA ALA A 154 12.27 -14.31 -13.42
C ALA A 154 12.36 -12.78 -13.50
N TRP A 155 12.02 -12.08 -12.41
CA TRP A 155 12.12 -10.62 -12.30
C TRP A 155 13.43 -10.15 -11.66
N ARG A 156 14.39 -11.05 -11.47
CA ARG A 156 15.78 -10.73 -11.11
C ARG A 156 16.55 -10.17 -12.29
#